data_AF-A0A2G9NRM8-F1
#
_entry.id   AF-A0A2G9NRM8-F1
#
_cell.length_a   1.000
_cell.length_b   1.000
_cell.length_c   1.000
_cell.angle_alpha   90.00
_cell.angle_beta   90.00
_cell.angle_gamma   90.00
#
_symmetry.space_group_name_H-M   'P 1'
#
loop_
_entity.id
_entity.type
_entity.pdbx_description
1 polymer ?
#
loop_
_entity_poly.entity_id
_entity_poly.type
_entity_poly.pdbx_seq_one_letter_code
_entity_poly.pdbx_strand_id
1 'polypeptide(L)'
;MKSNEFDTISSYNAHIKLALGIYPNVNPKRIIKIKSKDTALKECNRYLNKNYPRAKRIECKSTAAAMQEIMRTKSRTTASIGSEHGMNLYGLKILNYDIGDKKENYTTFILIKLK
;
A
#
# COMPACT_ATOMS: atom_id res chain seq x y z
N MET A 1 -3.20 34.20 10.06
CA MET A 1 -2.68 32.86 10.42
C MET A 1 -1.36 33.07 11.13
N LYS A 2 -1.24 32.79 12.44
CA LYS A 2 0.07 32.82 13.11
C LYS A 2 0.88 31.65 12.57
N SER A 3 2.02 31.93 11.93
CA SER A 3 2.99 30.90 11.58
C SER A 3 3.58 30.38 12.89
N ASN A 4 3.29 29.14 13.24
CA ASN A 4 4.01 28.50 14.34
C ASN A 4 5.45 28.27 13.87
N GLU A 5 6.42 28.73 14.66
CA GLU A 5 7.82 28.44 14.39
C GLU A 5 8.14 27.02 14.88
N PHE A 6 8.78 26.23 14.02
CA PHE A 6 9.20 24.87 14.32
C PHE A 6 10.70 24.73 14.12
N ASP A 7 11.36 23.98 14.99
CA ASP A 7 12.73 23.54 14.80
C ASP A 7 12.73 22.14 14.17
N THR A 8 13.59 21.93 13.18
CA THR A 8 13.85 20.58 12.66
C THR A 8 14.84 19.88 13.58
N ILE A 9 14.44 18.75 14.14
CA ILE A 9 15.32 17.92 14.98
C ILE A 9 16.16 17.01 14.09
N SER A 10 15.52 16.30 13.15
CA SER A 10 16.17 15.28 12.33
C SER A 10 15.36 14.91 11.09
N SER A 11 15.96 14.16 10.17
CA SER A 11 15.29 13.54 9.03
C SER A 11 15.49 12.03 9.00
N TYR A 12 14.54 11.30 8.41
CA TYR A 12 14.57 9.85 8.24
C TYR A 12 14.12 9.46 6.85
N ASN A 13 14.90 8.65 6.14
CA ASN A 13 14.55 8.13 4.82
C ASN A 13 14.00 6.71 4.94
N ALA A 14 12.70 6.54 4.70
CA ALA A 14 12.07 5.23 4.67
C ALA A 14 12.12 4.65 3.26
N HIS A 15 12.66 3.44 3.10
CA HIS A 15 12.53 2.67 1.87
C HIS A 15 11.13 2.08 1.76
N ILE A 16 10.38 2.48 0.74
CA ILE A 16 9.00 2.06 0.54
C ILE A 16 8.96 0.91 -0.45
N LYS A 17 8.68 -0.29 0.06
CA LYS A 17 8.38 -1.47 -0.77
C LYS A 17 6.88 -1.74 -0.78
N LEU A 18 6.30 -1.72 -1.97
CA LEU A 18 4.90 -2.10 -2.17
C LEU A 18 4.77 -3.62 -2.24
N ALA A 19 3.72 -4.14 -1.61
CA ALA A 19 3.38 -5.56 -1.58
C ALA A 19 1.91 -5.76 -1.99
N LEU A 20 1.59 -6.97 -2.46
CA LEU A 20 0.22 -7.41 -2.71
C LEU A 20 -0.27 -8.26 -1.53
N GLY A 21 -1.41 -7.89 -0.93
CA GLY A 21 -1.99 -8.59 0.21
C GLY A 21 -3.45 -8.97 0.02
N ILE A 22 -3.88 -10.06 0.64
CA ILE A 22 -5.25 -10.58 0.61
C ILE A 22 -5.75 -10.88 2.02
N TYR A 23 -7.05 -11.09 2.18
CA TYR A 23 -7.58 -11.67 3.42
C TYR A 23 -6.95 -13.06 3.67
N PRO A 24 -6.61 -13.42 4.92
CA PRO A 24 -6.05 -14.74 5.24
C PRO A 24 -6.92 -15.90 4.74
N ASN A 25 -6.30 -17.04 4.43
CA ASN A 25 -7.00 -18.27 4.00
C ASN A 25 -7.87 -18.12 2.72
N VAL A 26 -7.47 -17.21 1.82
CA VAL A 26 -8.05 -17.04 0.50
C VAL A 26 -7.12 -17.63 -0.56
N ASN A 27 -7.70 -18.34 -1.53
CA ASN A 27 -6.96 -18.86 -2.68
C ASN A 27 -6.62 -17.69 -3.65
N PRO A 28 -5.33 -17.41 -3.93
CA PRO A 28 -4.93 -16.33 -4.83
C PRO A 28 -5.55 -16.40 -6.24
N LYS A 29 -5.92 -17.59 -6.73
CA LYS A 29 -6.56 -17.78 -8.03
C LYS A 29 -7.97 -17.15 -8.12
N ARG A 30 -8.57 -16.77 -6.98
CA ARG A 30 -9.91 -16.14 -6.91
C ARG A 30 -9.88 -14.62 -7.00
N ILE A 31 -8.70 -14.01 -7.06
CA ILE A 31 -8.57 -12.55 -7.08
C ILE A 31 -9.00 -12.00 -8.43
N ILE A 32 -10.06 -11.17 -8.40
CA ILE A 32 -10.62 -10.50 -9.58
C ILE A 32 -10.64 -8.98 -9.42
N LYS A 33 -10.33 -8.47 -8.22
CA LYS A 33 -10.28 -7.04 -7.89
C LYS A 33 -8.99 -6.72 -7.15
N ILE A 34 -8.39 -5.59 -7.47
CA ILE A 34 -7.20 -5.07 -6.79
C ILE A 34 -7.47 -3.63 -6.38
N LYS A 35 -7.39 -3.36 -5.08
CA LYS A 35 -7.71 -2.07 -4.45
C LYS A 35 -6.47 -1.38 -3.90
N SER A 36 -6.31 -0.09 -4.19
CA SER A 36 -5.33 0.75 -3.50
C SER A 36 -5.54 2.24 -3.82
N LYS A 37 -4.67 3.11 -3.31
CA LYS A 37 -4.56 4.49 -3.80
C LYS A 37 -4.10 4.50 -5.25
N ASP A 38 -4.53 5.50 -6.03
CA ASP A 38 -4.19 5.62 -7.46
C ASP A 38 -2.67 5.54 -7.71
N THR A 39 -1.88 6.22 -6.86
CA THR A 39 -0.43 6.27 -7.00
C THR A 39 0.20 4.89 -6.84
N ALA A 40 -0.25 4.10 -5.85
CA ALA A 40 0.25 2.75 -5.62
C ALA A 40 -0.16 1.77 -6.73
N LEU A 41 -1.37 1.92 -7.30
CA LEU A 41 -1.79 1.14 -8.47
C LEU A 41 -0.91 1.44 -9.69
N LYS A 42 -0.65 2.73 -9.95
CA LYS A 42 0.21 3.18 -11.06
C LYS A 42 1.64 2.70 -10.90
N GLU A 43 2.18 2.75 -9.69
CA GLU A 43 3.52 2.25 -9.36
C GLU A 43 3.65 0.73 -9.49
N CYS A 44 2.57 -0.03 -9.61
CA CYS A 44 2.64 -1.49 -9.76
C CYS A 44 2.15 -1.96 -11.13
N ASN A 45 2.04 -1.06 -12.12
CA ASN A 45 1.38 -1.33 -13.39
C ASN A 45 1.99 -2.52 -14.15
N ARG A 46 3.32 -2.65 -14.24
CA ARG A 46 3.92 -3.80 -14.98
C ARG A 46 3.62 -5.12 -14.27
N TYR A 47 3.76 -5.15 -12.96
CA TYR A 47 3.45 -6.34 -12.17
C TYR A 47 1.98 -6.75 -12.34
N LEU A 48 1.06 -5.78 -12.26
CA LEU A 48 -0.38 -6.01 -12.41
C LEU A 48 -0.75 -6.48 -13.82
N ASN A 49 -0.19 -5.86 -14.86
CA ASN A 49 -0.41 -6.28 -16.25
C ASN A 49 0.06 -7.71 -16.50
N LYS A 50 1.21 -8.10 -15.91
CA LYS A 50 1.79 -9.44 -16.10
C LYS A 50 1.03 -10.53 -15.33
N ASN A 51 0.71 -10.30 -14.06
CA ASN A 51 0.21 -11.34 -13.16
C ASN A 51 -1.31 -11.34 -12.99
N TYR A 52 -1.95 -10.17 -13.14
CA TYR A 52 -3.39 -9.99 -12.94
C TYR A 52 -4.03 -9.18 -14.09
N PRO A 53 -3.82 -9.55 -15.37
CA PRO A 53 -4.28 -8.76 -16.53
C PRO A 53 -5.80 -8.57 -16.58
N ARG A 54 -6.57 -9.50 -15.99
CA ARG A 54 -8.04 -9.46 -15.97
C ARG A 54 -8.63 -8.89 -14.68
N ALA A 55 -7.81 -8.56 -13.68
CA ALA A 55 -8.33 -8.06 -12.41
C ALA A 55 -8.71 -6.58 -12.54
N LYS A 56 -9.91 -6.24 -12.05
CA LYS A 56 -10.37 -4.84 -12.01
C LYS A 56 -9.58 -4.05 -10.97
N ARG A 57 -8.95 -2.96 -11.41
CA ARG A 57 -8.30 -1.99 -10.52
C ARG A 57 -9.36 -1.05 -9.96
N ILE A 58 -9.37 -0.87 -8.65
CA ILE A 58 -10.34 -0.03 -7.95
C ILE A 58 -9.58 0.95 -7.07
N GLU A 59 -9.73 2.23 -7.36
CA GLU A 59 -9.12 3.30 -6.59
C GLU A 59 -9.81 3.46 -5.23
N CYS A 60 -9.02 3.76 -4.21
CA CYS A 60 -9.45 3.98 -2.84
C CYS A 60 -8.79 5.24 -2.29
N LYS A 61 -9.36 5.80 -1.21
CA LYS A 61 -8.86 7.03 -0.57
C LYS A 61 -7.39 6.92 -0.12
N SER A 62 -6.98 5.74 0.32
CA SER A 62 -5.61 5.44 0.73
C SER A 62 -5.31 3.95 0.59
N THR A 63 -4.03 3.58 0.68
CA THR A 63 -3.57 2.18 0.76
C THR A 63 -4.16 1.49 2.00
N ALA A 64 -4.11 2.18 3.15
CA ALA A 64 -4.68 1.74 4.41
C ALA A 64 -6.20 1.52 4.35
N ALA A 65 -6.94 2.40 3.67
CA ALA A 65 -8.39 2.25 3.50
C ALA A 65 -8.74 0.97 2.72
N ALA A 66 -7.95 0.64 1.69
CA ALA A 66 -8.14 -0.61 0.94
C ALA A 66 -7.90 -1.85 1.81
N MET A 67 -6.83 -1.85 2.63
CA MET A 67 -6.51 -2.94 3.56
C MET A 67 -7.62 -3.13 4.60
N GLN A 68 -8.03 -2.03 5.25
CA GLN A 68 -9.13 -2.03 6.22
C GLN A 68 -10.42 -2.58 5.63
N GLU A 69 -10.77 -2.18 4.40
CA GLU A 69 -11.99 -2.65 3.76
C GLU A 69 -11.97 -4.17 3.50
N ILE A 70 -10.84 -4.71 3.03
CA ILE A 70 -10.68 -6.15 2.80
C ILE A 70 -10.86 -6.92 4.11
N MET A 71 -10.26 -6.45 5.20
CA MET A 71 -10.35 -7.11 6.50
C MET A 71 -11.77 -7.01 7.08
N ARG A 72 -12.39 -5.83 7.02
CA ARG A 72 -13.77 -5.61 7.50
C ARG A 72 -14.79 -6.47 6.76
N THR A 73 -14.63 -6.61 5.45
CA THR A 73 -15.55 -7.38 4.59
C THR A 73 -15.18 -8.86 4.46
N LYS A 74 -14.02 -9.27 5.00
CA LYS A 74 -13.45 -10.62 4.82
C LYS A 74 -13.41 -11.04 3.35
N SER A 75 -13.04 -10.10 2.47
CA SER A 75 -13.17 -10.28 1.02
C SER A 75 -12.35 -11.46 0.52
N ARG A 76 -12.99 -12.38 -0.21
CA ARG A 76 -12.35 -13.58 -0.77
C ARG A 76 -11.90 -13.45 -2.22
N THR A 77 -12.09 -12.27 -2.81
CA THR A 77 -11.89 -12.02 -4.25
C THR A 77 -11.14 -10.72 -4.52
N THR A 78 -10.72 -10.03 -3.47
CA THR A 78 -10.07 -8.72 -3.55
C THR A 78 -8.69 -8.79 -2.91
N ALA A 79 -7.68 -8.27 -3.62
CA ALA A 79 -6.37 -7.99 -3.08
C ALA A 79 -6.19 -6.48 -2.88
N SER A 80 -5.23 -6.08 -2.05
CA SER A 80 -4.80 -4.70 -1.91
C SER A 80 -3.32 -4.54 -2.17
N ILE A 81 -2.93 -3.31 -2.52
CA ILE A 81 -1.53 -2.88 -2.62
C ILE A 81 -1.23 -1.86 -1.54
N GLY A 82 -0.06 -1.96 -0.93
CA GLY A 82 0.48 -0.96 -0.01
C GLY A 82 1.79 -1.42 0.61
N SER A 83 2.26 -0.74 1.65
CA SER A 83 3.51 -1.11 2.31
C SER A 83 3.40 -2.46 3.02
N GLU A 84 4.50 -3.22 3.04
CA GLU A 84 4.60 -4.46 3.81
C GLU A 84 4.22 -4.26 5.28
N HIS A 85 4.71 -3.19 5.88
CA HIS A 85 4.37 -2.82 7.26
C HIS A 85 2.86 -2.63 7.44
N GLY A 86 2.19 -1.94 6.51
CA GLY A 86 0.74 -1.76 6.54
C GLY A 86 -0.01 -3.09 6.43
N MET A 87 0.41 -3.99 5.53
CA MET A 87 -0.21 -5.31 5.37
C MET A 87 -0.16 -6.10 6.68
N ASN A 88 1.00 -6.11 7.35
CA ASN A 88 1.18 -6.79 8.63
C ASN A 88 0.33 -6.13 9.72
N LEU A 89 0.32 -4.80 9.81
CA LEU A 89 -0.47 -4.04 10.79
C LEU A 89 -1.97 -4.35 10.68
N TYR A 90 -2.49 -4.46 9.45
CA TYR A 90 -3.90 -4.78 9.22
C TYR A 90 -4.20 -6.28 9.23
N GLY A 91 -3.19 -7.16 9.32
CA GLY A 91 -3.37 -8.60 9.36
C GLY A 91 -3.70 -9.26 8.01
N LEU A 92 -3.29 -8.64 6.89
CA LEU A 92 -3.42 -9.25 5.57
C LEU A 92 -2.33 -10.29 5.34
N LYS A 93 -2.66 -11.36 4.60
CA LYS A 93 -1.67 -12.29 4.08
C LYS A 93 -1.01 -11.69 2.85
N ILE A 94 0.31 -11.50 2.90
CA ILE A 94 1.09 -11.05 1.76
C ILE A 94 1.27 -12.20 0.77
N LEU A 95 1.07 -11.93 -0.52
CA LEU A 95 1.29 -12.86 -1.62
C LEU A 95 2.61 -12.61 -2.32
N ASN A 96 2.93 -11.33 -2.54
CA ASN A 96 4.11 -10.92 -3.26
C ASN A 96 4.65 -9.64 -2.64
N TYR A 97 5.96 -9.63 -2.46
CA TYR A 97 6.73 -8.50 -1.94
C TYR A 97 7.38 -7.75 -3.11
N ASP A 98 7.69 -6.48 -2.88
CA ASP A 98 8.47 -5.64 -3.80
C ASP A 98 7.92 -5.64 -5.24
N ILE A 99 6.60 -5.41 -5.36
CA ILE A 99 5.88 -5.43 -6.64
C ILE A 99 5.90 -4.08 -7.37
N GLY A 100 6.55 -3.08 -6.77
CA GLY A 100 6.66 -1.74 -7.33
C GLY A 100 7.57 -1.70 -8.56
N ASP A 101 7.22 -0.85 -9.51
CA ASP A 101 7.94 -0.63 -10.76
C ASP A 101 9.27 0.09 -10.52
N LYS A 102 9.36 0.91 -9.47
CA LYS A 102 10.57 1.63 -9.08
C LYS A 102 11.17 0.98 -7.84
N LYS A 103 12.41 0.49 -7.97
CA LYS A 103 13.15 -0.15 -6.85
C LYS A 103 13.69 0.85 -5.84
N GLU A 104 13.96 2.09 -6.28
CA GLU A 104 14.41 3.19 -5.44
C GLU A 104 13.25 4.13 -5.12
N ASN A 105 12.34 3.69 -4.25
CA ASN A 105 11.25 4.52 -3.76
C ASN A 105 11.51 4.86 -2.29
N TYR A 106 11.93 6.09 -2.00
CA TYR A 106 12.19 6.56 -0.65
C TYR A 106 11.25 7.71 -0.28
N THR A 107 10.78 7.71 0.95
CA THR A 107 10.04 8.84 1.54
C THR A 107 10.85 9.43 2.68
N THR A 108 11.17 10.71 2.58
CA THR A 108 11.85 11.46 3.65
C THR A 108 10.82 12.00 4.63
N PHE A 109 10.97 11.64 5.90
CA PHE A 109 10.23 12.18 7.03
C PHE A 109 11.11 13.19 7.75
N ILE A 110 10.52 14.29 8.22
CA ILE A 110 11.22 15.32 9.00
C ILE A 110 10.56 15.37 10.38
N LEU A 111 11.37 15.19 11.43
CA LEU A 111 10.93 15.34 12.81
C LEU A 111 11.05 16.81 13.20
N ILE A 112 9.93 17.40 13.60
CA ILE A 112 9.86 18.80 14.02
C ILE A 112 9.46 18.91 15.49
N LYS A 113 9.95 19.96 16.15
CA LYS A 113 9.58 20.37 17.51
C LYS A 113 8.96 21.76 17.46
N LEU A 114 7.92 21.98 18.24
CA LEU A 114 7.44 23.34 18.51
C LEU A 114 8.55 24.09 19.27
N LYS A 115 8.83 25.33 18.86
CA LYS A 115 9.70 26.20 19.65
C LYS A 115 9.15 26.44 21.05
#